data_AF-A0A645BRC3-F1
#
_entry.id   AF-A0A645BRC3-F1
#
_cell.length_a   1.000
_cell.length_b   1.000
_cell.length_c   1.000
_cell.angle_alpha   90.00
_cell.angle_beta   90.00
_cell.angle_gamma   90.00
#
_symmetry.space_group_name_H-M   'P 1'
#
loop_
_entity.id
_entity.type
_entity.pdbx_description
1 polymer ?
#
loop_
_entity_poly.entity_id
_entity_poly.type
_entity_poly.pdbx_seq_one_letter_code
_entity_poly.pdbx_strand_id
1 'polypeptide(L)'
;MDAEKFRQISNGFQSMFSGKPNASILDFNVASGEVPIVGTPEPTAQTPEVDQDKKIYDDITAFVKENNLENEVNIYENYKGINIELKEAILFDTGKAILRQDSLGVLNKINELINKVNTRVNIEGHTDNVPIKTSQYPSNWHLSSDRAMSVLNYFLVDRGQRNPERFSTQAYGEYSPIVPNDNPEHRAMNRRVNIIIVSSKKE
;
A
#
# COMPACT_ATOMS: atom_id res chain seq x y z
N MET A 1 3.12 29.51 -10.93
CA MET A 1 4.45 29.39 -11.56
C MET A 1 4.54 30.42 -12.67
N ASP A 2 5.57 31.27 -12.63
CA ASP A 2 5.72 32.39 -13.57
C ASP A 2 6.07 31.89 -14.98
N ALA A 3 5.24 32.24 -15.95
CA ALA A 3 5.34 31.73 -17.33
C ALA A 3 6.68 32.08 -17.97
N GLU A 4 7.30 33.17 -17.52
CA GLU A 4 8.58 33.65 -18.02
C GLU A 4 9.76 32.76 -17.55
N LYS A 5 9.72 32.29 -16.30
CA LYS A 5 10.71 31.34 -15.76
C LYS A 5 10.60 29.95 -16.38
N PHE A 6 9.37 29.46 -16.60
CA PHE A 6 9.17 28.19 -17.30
C PHE A 6 9.69 28.25 -18.75
N ARG A 7 9.56 29.41 -19.40
CA ARG A 7 10.09 29.64 -20.76
C ARG A 7 11.62 29.61 -20.79
N GLN A 8 12.29 30.20 -19.79
CA GLN A 8 13.75 30.18 -19.71
C GLN A 8 14.30 28.76 -19.49
N ILE A 9 13.65 27.97 -18.63
CA ILE A 9 14.02 26.57 -18.39
C ILE A 9 13.75 25.71 -19.63
N SER A 10 12.61 25.91 -20.29
CA SER A 10 12.24 25.19 -21.52
C SER A 10 13.21 25.45 -22.68
N ASN A 11 13.65 26.70 -22.85
CA ASN A 11 14.61 27.07 -23.88
C ASN A 11 16.01 26.47 -23.62
N GLY A 12 16.43 26.41 -22.35
CA GLY A 12 17.65 25.72 -21.95
C GLY A 12 17.58 24.22 -22.26
N PHE A 13 16.45 23.59 -21.94
CA PHE A 13 16.24 22.16 -22.13
C PHE A 13 16.10 21.76 -23.62
N GLN A 14 15.43 22.57 -24.45
CA GLN A 14 15.34 22.34 -25.90
C GLN A 14 16.71 22.45 -26.59
N SER A 15 17.57 23.35 -26.12
CA SER A 15 18.92 23.51 -26.66
C SER A 15 19.78 22.26 -26.41
N MET A 16 19.54 21.53 -25.31
CA MET A 16 20.22 20.27 -24.98
C MET A 16 19.82 19.12 -25.91
N PHE A 17 18.53 19.01 -26.26
CA PHE A 17 18.04 17.95 -27.16
C PHE A 17 18.41 18.18 -28.63
N SER A 18 18.78 19.41 -29.02
CA SER A 18 19.21 19.75 -30.38
C SER A 18 20.64 19.32 -30.74
N GLY A 19 21.38 18.71 -29.80
CA GLY A 19 22.66 18.04 -30.09
C GLY A 19 23.83 18.95 -30.48
N LYS A 20 23.83 20.22 -30.05
CA LYS A 20 24.99 21.11 -30.26
C LYS A 20 26.14 20.73 -29.30
N PRO A 21 27.39 20.53 -29.77
CA PRO A 21 28.41 19.80 -28.99
C PRO A 21 29.00 20.52 -27.77
N ASN A 22 28.66 21.79 -27.52
CA ASN A 22 29.38 22.64 -26.55
C ASN A 22 28.51 23.15 -25.38
N ALA A 23 27.39 22.51 -25.07
CA ALA A 23 26.58 22.88 -23.90
C ALA A 23 26.88 21.95 -22.72
N SER A 24 28.02 22.14 -22.06
CA SER A 24 28.32 21.47 -20.79
C SER A 24 27.61 22.20 -19.65
N ILE A 25 26.82 21.47 -18.85
CA ILE A 25 25.98 21.99 -17.75
C ILE A 25 26.79 22.63 -16.60
N LEU A 26 28.12 22.46 -16.63
CA LEU A 26 29.04 22.90 -15.58
C LEU A 26 29.53 24.34 -15.75
N ASP A 27 29.35 24.95 -16.92
CA ASP A 27 29.82 26.33 -17.18
C ASP A 27 28.78 27.41 -16.89
N PHE A 28 27.52 27.05 -16.61
CA PHE A 28 26.46 28.04 -16.43
C PHE A 28 26.44 28.71 -15.04
N ASN A 29 27.38 28.40 -14.14
CA ASN A 29 27.30 28.92 -12.76
C ASN A 29 28.63 29.13 -12.01
N VAL A 30 29.78 29.19 -12.68
CA VAL A 30 31.08 29.32 -11.96
C VAL A 30 31.68 30.74 -12.02
N ALA A 31 31.12 31.66 -12.82
CA ALA A 31 31.78 32.94 -13.09
C ALA A 31 31.43 34.14 -12.18
N SER A 32 30.52 34.01 -11.21
CA SER A 32 30.13 35.18 -10.39
C SER A 32 29.96 34.95 -8.89
N GLY A 33 30.12 33.73 -8.35
CA GLY A 33 30.20 33.50 -6.90
C GLY A 33 28.99 33.95 -6.06
N GLU A 34 27.90 34.40 -6.68
CA GLU A 34 26.64 34.71 -6.02
C GLU A 34 25.68 33.55 -6.24
N VAL A 35 25.51 32.75 -5.20
CA VAL A 35 24.43 31.76 -5.13
C VAL A 35 23.12 32.56 -5.17
N PRO A 36 22.21 32.31 -6.12
CA PRO A 36 20.90 32.94 -6.06
C PRO A 36 20.24 32.49 -4.76
N ILE A 37 20.06 33.43 -3.84
CA ILE A 37 19.32 33.23 -2.60
C ILE A 37 17.93 32.77 -3.03
N VAL A 38 17.71 31.46 -2.82
CA VAL A 38 16.43 30.78 -2.88
C VAL A 38 15.41 31.69 -2.21
N GLY A 39 14.38 32.07 -2.97
CA GLY A 39 13.31 32.90 -2.47
C GLY A 39 12.87 32.40 -1.11
N THR A 40 12.72 33.32 -0.16
CA THR A 40 11.98 33.10 1.07
C THR A 40 10.77 32.22 0.76
N PRO A 41 10.52 31.13 1.51
CA PRO A 41 9.33 30.35 1.29
C PRO A 41 8.15 31.29 1.49
N GLU A 42 7.47 31.66 0.39
CA GLU A 42 6.07 31.98 0.49
C GLU A 42 5.44 30.80 1.23
N PRO A 43 4.64 31.03 2.29
CA PRO A 43 3.89 29.97 2.92
C PRO A 43 3.01 29.38 1.83
N THR A 44 3.49 28.29 1.25
CA THR A 44 2.78 27.50 0.27
C THR A 44 1.55 27.07 1.02
N ALA A 45 0.40 27.61 0.63
CA ALA A 45 -0.88 27.19 1.13
C ALA A 45 -0.88 25.67 1.14
N GLN A 46 -0.91 25.09 2.34
CA GLN A 46 -0.99 23.66 2.53
C GLN A 46 -2.21 23.20 1.73
N THR A 47 -1.95 22.46 0.66
CA THR A 47 -2.98 21.83 -0.15
C THR A 47 -3.89 20.99 0.76
N PRO A 48 -5.21 21.00 0.55
CA PRO A 48 -6.20 20.25 1.37
C PRO A 48 -6.04 18.71 1.35
N GLU A 49 -4.99 18.17 0.74
CA GLU A 49 -4.71 16.73 0.63
C GLU A 49 -4.04 16.13 1.87
N VAL A 50 -3.42 16.93 2.74
CA VAL A 50 -2.77 16.41 3.96
C VAL A 50 -3.78 15.77 4.93
N ASP A 51 -5.02 16.27 4.93
CA ASP A 51 -6.11 15.90 5.84
C ASP A 51 -6.78 14.56 5.47
N GLN A 52 -6.80 14.19 4.19
CA GLN A 52 -7.59 13.05 3.73
C GLN A 52 -7.11 11.70 4.26
N ASP A 53 -5.80 11.40 4.21
CA ASP A 53 -5.27 10.13 4.72
C ASP A 53 -5.48 9.98 6.23
N LYS A 54 -5.27 11.07 6.98
CA LYS A 54 -5.45 11.09 8.43
C LYS A 54 -6.92 10.85 8.78
N LYS A 55 -7.83 11.50 8.07
CA LYS A 55 -9.26 11.28 8.22
C LYS A 55 -9.64 9.85 7.90
N ILE A 56 -9.11 9.26 6.83
CA ILE A 56 -9.36 7.85 6.49
C ILE A 56 -8.84 6.94 7.62
N TYR A 57 -7.65 7.21 8.17
CA TYR A 57 -7.10 6.44 9.29
C TYR A 57 -8.00 6.52 10.53
N ASP A 58 -8.44 7.73 10.89
CA ASP A 58 -9.34 7.96 12.02
C ASP A 58 -10.70 7.26 11.80
N ASP A 59 -11.26 7.33 10.60
CA ASP A 59 -12.52 6.67 10.22
C ASP A 59 -12.40 5.14 10.28
N ILE A 60 -11.28 4.58 9.79
CA ILE A 60 -10.99 3.13 9.84
C ILE A 60 -10.84 2.66 11.29
N THR A 61 -10.10 3.41 12.10
CA THR A 61 -9.84 3.08 13.51
C THR A 61 -11.13 3.15 14.33
N ALA A 62 -11.94 4.20 14.13
CA ALA A 62 -13.24 4.34 14.75
C ALA A 62 -14.18 3.19 14.36
N PHE A 63 -14.23 2.83 13.07
CA PHE A 63 -15.05 1.75 12.59
C PHE A 63 -14.67 0.39 13.20
N VAL A 64 -13.36 0.10 13.32
CA VAL A 64 -12.89 -1.15 13.96
C VAL A 64 -13.29 -1.22 15.43
N LYS A 65 -13.17 -0.10 16.15
CA LYS A 65 -13.57 -0.01 17.56
C LYS A 65 -15.08 -0.17 17.74
N GLU A 66 -15.89 0.55 16.96
CA GLU A 66 -17.36 0.46 17.01
C GLU A 66 -17.87 -0.96 16.70
N ASN A 67 -17.14 -1.69 15.86
CA ASN A 67 -17.49 -3.05 15.47
C ASN A 67 -16.83 -4.15 16.30
N ASN A 68 -16.12 -3.81 17.38
CA ASN A 68 -15.40 -4.73 18.27
C ASN A 68 -14.38 -5.65 17.53
N LEU A 69 -13.72 -5.13 16.50
CA LEU A 69 -12.76 -5.89 15.69
C LEU A 69 -11.32 -5.83 16.23
N GLU A 70 -11.07 -5.14 17.34
CA GLU A 70 -9.72 -4.86 17.88
C GLU A 70 -8.91 -6.13 18.21
N ASN A 71 -9.58 -7.25 18.48
CA ASN A 71 -8.92 -8.55 18.72
C ASN A 71 -8.64 -9.34 17.44
N GLU A 72 -9.27 -8.95 16.33
CA GLU A 72 -9.25 -9.67 15.06
C GLU A 72 -8.32 -9.01 14.04
N VAL A 73 -8.22 -7.67 14.09
CA VAL A 73 -7.44 -6.89 13.13
C VAL A 73 -6.47 -5.97 13.85
N ASN A 74 -5.30 -5.78 13.27
CA ASN A 74 -4.33 -4.78 13.69
C ASN A 74 -4.25 -3.69 12.62
N ILE A 75 -4.39 -2.42 13.02
CA ILE A 75 -4.37 -1.28 12.09
C ILE A 75 -3.16 -0.42 12.38
N TYR A 76 -2.40 -0.10 11.33
CA TYR A 76 -1.28 0.83 11.41
C TYR A 76 -1.02 1.50 10.07
N GLU A 77 -0.40 2.68 10.10
CA GLU A 77 0.08 3.34 8.88
C GLU A 77 1.47 2.84 8.49
N ASN A 78 1.71 2.72 7.18
CA ASN A 78 3.04 2.41 6.64
C ASN A 78 3.35 3.26 5.39
N TYR A 79 4.45 2.93 4.71
CA TYR A 79 4.88 3.67 3.52
C TYR A 79 3.97 3.49 2.30
N LYS A 80 3.03 2.53 2.28
CA LYS A 80 2.06 2.34 1.19
C LYS A 80 0.70 3.00 1.50
N GLY A 81 0.34 3.11 2.78
CA GLY A 81 -0.94 3.67 3.22
C GLY A 81 -1.36 3.10 4.56
N ILE A 82 -2.67 2.86 4.73
CA ILE A 82 -3.24 2.32 5.96
C ILE A 82 -3.35 0.80 5.81
N ASN A 83 -2.66 0.07 6.68
CA ASN A 83 -2.59 -1.38 6.67
C ASN A 83 -3.57 -1.97 7.68
N ILE A 84 -4.49 -2.79 7.19
CA ILE A 84 -5.38 -3.63 7.99
C ILE A 84 -4.81 -5.05 7.96
N GLU A 85 -4.16 -5.47 9.04
CA GLU A 85 -3.52 -6.77 9.17
C GLU A 85 -4.48 -7.78 9.82
N LEU A 86 -4.71 -8.90 9.13
CA LEU A 86 -5.52 -10.01 9.62
C LEU A 86 -4.65 -11.25 9.79
N LYS A 87 -4.70 -11.87 10.97
CA LYS A 87 -4.00 -13.13 11.22
C LYS A 87 -4.63 -14.25 10.40
N GLU A 88 -3.79 -15.15 9.87
CA GLU A 88 -4.25 -16.32 9.11
C GLU A 88 -5.30 -17.13 9.87
N ALA A 89 -5.10 -17.36 11.18
CA ALA A 89 -5.97 -18.21 11.99
C ALA A 89 -7.43 -17.72 12.06
N ILE A 90 -7.68 -16.45 11.75
CA ILE A 90 -9.03 -15.89 11.67
C ILE A 90 -9.64 -16.22 10.30
N LEU A 91 -8.85 -16.13 9.23
CA LEU A 91 -9.30 -16.25 7.84
C LEU A 91 -9.34 -17.68 7.32
N PHE A 92 -8.37 -18.52 7.68
CA PHE A 92 -8.11 -19.81 7.05
C PHE A 92 -7.78 -20.89 8.07
N ASP A 93 -8.06 -22.15 7.70
CA ASP A 93 -7.43 -23.28 8.36
C ASP A 93 -5.96 -23.41 7.93
N THR A 94 -5.17 -24.09 8.76
CA THR A 94 -3.75 -24.36 8.48
C THR A 94 -3.55 -25.00 7.10
N GLY A 95 -2.67 -24.40 6.30
CA GLY A 95 -2.31 -24.89 4.97
C GLY A 95 -3.41 -24.77 3.91
N LYS A 96 -4.51 -24.06 4.20
CA LYS A 96 -5.58 -23.81 3.23
C LYS A 96 -5.65 -22.33 2.84
N ALA A 97 -6.29 -22.07 1.71
CA ALA A 97 -6.69 -20.73 1.26
C ALA A 97 -8.22 -20.54 1.20
N ILE A 98 -9.01 -21.52 1.62
CA ILE A 98 -10.47 -21.39 1.68
C ILE A 98 -10.85 -20.58 2.92
N LEU A 99 -11.61 -19.50 2.72
CA LEU A 99 -12.10 -18.65 3.82
C LEU A 99 -12.98 -19.44 4.78
N ARG A 100 -12.73 -19.26 6.08
CA ARG A 100 -13.55 -19.83 7.15
C ARG A 100 -14.91 -19.12 7.19
N GLN A 101 -15.97 -19.85 7.51
CA GLN A 101 -17.30 -19.25 7.65
C GLN A 101 -17.34 -18.15 8.72
N ASP A 102 -16.62 -18.35 9.83
CA ASP A 102 -16.52 -17.39 10.92
C ASP A 102 -15.80 -16.10 10.50
N SER A 103 -14.92 -16.17 9.49
CA SER A 103 -14.17 -15.01 8.98
C SER A 103 -15.01 -14.06 8.14
N LEU A 104 -16.16 -14.52 7.63
CA LEU A 104 -16.97 -13.73 6.71
C LEU A 104 -17.56 -12.50 7.41
N GLY A 105 -17.82 -12.58 8.72
CA GLY A 105 -18.30 -11.45 9.52
C GLY A 105 -17.33 -10.28 9.54
N VAL A 106 -16.04 -10.54 9.79
CA VAL A 106 -15.01 -9.49 9.78
C VAL A 106 -14.74 -8.97 8.37
N LEU A 107 -14.70 -9.85 7.37
CA LEU A 107 -14.53 -9.44 5.98
C LEU A 107 -15.71 -8.58 5.48
N ASN A 108 -16.94 -8.84 5.93
CA ASN A 108 -18.09 -7.99 5.61
C ASN A 108 -17.93 -6.57 6.12
N LYS A 109 -17.51 -6.43 7.39
CA LYS A 109 -17.25 -5.13 8.00
C LYS A 109 -16.13 -4.39 7.27
N ILE A 110 -15.04 -5.08 6.93
CA ILE A 110 -13.95 -4.49 6.14
C ILE A 110 -14.44 -4.07 4.74
N ASN A 111 -15.28 -4.88 4.10
CA ASN A 111 -15.86 -4.54 2.79
C ASN A 111 -16.74 -3.29 2.85
N GLU A 112 -17.53 -3.12 3.91
CA GLU A 112 -18.30 -1.89 4.16
C GLU A 112 -17.39 -0.67 4.34
N LEU A 113 -16.28 -0.83 5.04
CA LEU A 113 -15.27 0.22 5.21
C LEU A 113 -14.62 0.60 3.87
N ILE A 114 -14.20 -0.38 3.07
CA ILE A 114 -13.62 -0.16 1.74
C ILE A 114 -14.60 0.59 0.82
N ASN A 115 -15.91 0.32 0.94
CA ASN A 115 -16.94 1.00 0.16
C ASN A 115 -17.12 2.49 0.52
N LYS A 116 -16.68 2.92 1.70
CA LYS A 116 -16.76 4.33 2.13
C LYS A 116 -15.62 5.18 1.59
N VAL A 117 -14.53 4.56 1.16
CA VAL A 117 -13.33 5.24 0.63
C VAL A 117 -13.21 4.99 -0.86
N ASN A 118 -12.59 5.91 -1.63
CA ASN A 118 -12.38 5.78 -3.08
C ASN A 118 -10.89 5.80 -3.47
N THR A 119 -10.09 4.98 -2.80
CA THR A 119 -8.63 4.83 -2.95
C THR A 119 -8.24 3.42 -3.41
N ARG A 120 -7.05 3.20 -3.97
CA ARG A 120 -6.65 1.84 -4.35
C ARG A 120 -6.58 0.91 -3.13
N VAL A 121 -6.88 -0.37 -3.33
CA VAL A 121 -6.84 -1.41 -2.30
C VAL A 121 -5.90 -2.51 -2.76
N ASN A 122 -4.87 -2.78 -1.97
CA ASN A 122 -3.89 -3.82 -2.26
C ASN A 122 -3.96 -4.91 -1.18
N ILE A 123 -4.14 -6.16 -1.60
CA ILE A 123 -4.27 -7.31 -0.69
C ILE A 123 -2.99 -8.13 -0.76
N GLU A 124 -2.30 -8.31 0.37
CA GLU A 124 -1.02 -9.00 0.43
C GLU A 124 -1.11 -10.29 1.24
N GLY A 125 -0.69 -11.41 0.65
CA GLY A 125 -0.60 -12.68 1.32
C GLY A 125 0.81 -12.97 1.84
N HIS A 126 0.90 -13.48 3.07
CA HIS A 126 2.17 -13.87 3.69
C HIS A 126 2.08 -15.24 4.39
N THR A 127 3.21 -15.92 4.49
CA THR A 127 3.39 -17.16 5.26
C THR A 127 4.52 -17.02 6.27
N ASP A 128 4.67 -18.02 7.14
CA ASP A 128 5.93 -18.24 7.85
C ASP A 128 6.91 -19.00 6.94
N ASN A 129 8.06 -19.39 7.50
CA ASN A 129 9.10 -20.14 6.80
C ASN A 129 8.92 -21.67 6.85
N VAL A 130 7.78 -22.19 7.32
CA VAL A 130 7.54 -23.63 7.30
C VAL A 130 7.24 -24.02 5.85
N PRO A 131 8.04 -24.89 5.21
CA PRO A 131 7.82 -25.20 3.81
C PRO A 131 6.51 -25.95 3.60
N ILE A 132 5.68 -25.47 2.68
CA ILE A 132 4.54 -26.22 2.13
C ILE A 132 4.92 -26.86 0.79
N LYS A 133 4.57 -28.14 0.63
CA LYS A 133 4.78 -28.89 -0.61
C LYS A 133 3.66 -29.90 -0.82
N THR A 134 2.51 -29.40 -1.24
CA THR A 134 1.34 -30.22 -1.59
C THR A 134 1.05 -30.13 -3.08
N SER A 135 0.19 -31.00 -3.61
CA SER A 135 -0.23 -30.91 -5.01
C SER A 135 -0.94 -29.60 -5.33
N GLN A 136 -1.66 -29.03 -4.35
CA GLN A 136 -2.38 -27.76 -4.51
C GLN A 136 -1.46 -26.56 -4.29
N TYR A 137 -0.54 -26.65 -3.32
CA TYR A 137 0.40 -25.59 -2.97
C TYR A 137 1.84 -26.12 -3.05
N PRO A 138 2.48 -26.00 -4.23
CA PRO A 138 3.87 -26.44 -4.41
C PRO A 138 4.89 -25.64 -3.61
N SER A 139 4.55 -24.41 -3.19
CA SER A 139 5.40 -23.54 -2.38
C SER A 139 4.60 -22.50 -1.60
N ASN A 140 5.26 -21.82 -0.66
CA ASN A 140 4.68 -20.72 0.12
C ASN A 140 4.23 -19.53 -0.75
N TRP A 141 4.82 -19.35 -1.94
CA TRP A 141 4.35 -18.39 -2.95
C TRP A 141 2.93 -18.71 -3.42
N HIS A 142 2.65 -19.99 -3.72
CA HIS A 142 1.32 -20.41 -4.17
C HIS A 142 0.29 -20.24 -3.06
N LEU A 143 0.61 -20.67 -1.83
CA LEU A 143 -0.31 -20.55 -0.70
C LEU A 143 -0.63 -19.08 -0.38
N SER A 144 0.37 -18.21 -0.32
CA SER A 144 0.15 -16.78 -0.06
C SER A 144 -0.64 -16.10 -1.18
N SER A 145 -0.36 -16.43 -2.44
CA SER A 145 -1.10 -15.93 -3.60
C SER A 145 -2.58 -16.31 -3.54
N ASP A 146 -2.88 -17.59 -3.30
CA ASP A 146 -4.25 -18.07 -3.24
C ASP A 146 -5.04 -17.48 -2.05
N ARG A 147 -4.36 -17.20 -0.93
CA ARG A 147 -4.97 -16.51 0.22
C ARG A 147 -5.35 -15.09 -0.12
N ALA A 148 -4.45 -14.32 -0.73
CA ALA A 148 -4.74 -12.97 -1.17
C ALA A 148 -5.88 -12.97 -2.20
N MET A 149 -5.85 -13.91 -3.15
CA MET A 149 -6.88 -14.08 -4.18
C MET A 149 -8.24 -14.46 -3.58
N SER A 150 -8.28 -15.28 -2.53
CA SER A 150 -9.55 -15.68 -1.89
C SER A 150 -10.22 -14.51 -1.19
N VAL A 151 -9.45 -13.63 -0.55
CA VAL A 151 -9.97 -12.38 0.04
C VAL A 151 -10.42 -11.42 -1.07
N LEU A 152 -9.65 -11.30 -2.15
CA LEU A 152 -10.06 -10.49 -3.31
C LEU A 152 -11.39 -10.98 -3.90
N ASN A 153 -11.50 -12.28 -4.17
CA ASN A 153 -12.70 -12.90 -4.72
C ASN A 153 -13.90 -12.71 -3.81
N TYR A 154 -13.70 -12.80 -2.49
CA TYR A 154 -14.78 -12.51 -1.55
C TYR A 154 -15.32 -11.09 -1.72
N PHE A 155 -14.44 -10.09 -1.82
CA PHE A 155 -14.88 -8.71 -2.02
C PHE A 155 -15.51 -8.50 -3.41
N LEU A 156 -14.87 -8.97 -4.47
CA LEU A 156 -15.30 -8.69 -5.83
C LEU A 156 -16.54 -9.49 -6.25
N VAL A 157 -16.53 -10.80 -5.99
CA VAL A 157 -17.55 -11.74 -6.46
C VAL A 157 -18.66 -11.87 -5.43
N ASP A 158 -18.34 -12.23 -4.19
CA ASP A 158 -19.36 -12.56 -3.19
C ASP A 158 -20.07 -11.33 -2.63
N ARG A 159 -19.33 -10.21 -2.49
CA ARG A 159 -19.87 -8.93 -1.99
C ARG A 159 -20.22 -7.93 -3.08
N GLY A 160 -19.88 -8.20 -4.34
CA GLY A 160 -20.25 -7.36 -5.48
C GLY A 160 -19.67 -5.95 -5.42
N GLN A 161 -18.34 -5.83 -5.28
CA GLN A 161 -17.66 -4.53 -5.30
C GLN A 161 -17.96 -3.74 -6.58
N ARG A 162 -18.26 -2.45 -6.40
CA ARG A 162 -18.71 -1.57 -7.51
C ARG A 162 -17.57 -1.09 -8.40
N ASN A 163 -16.34 -1.08 -7.90
CA ASN A 163 -15.16 -0.63 -8.62
C ASN A 163 -14.04 -1.67 -8.48
N PRO A 164 -14.04 -2.73 -9.30
CA PRO A 164 -13.03 -3.79 -9.23
C PRO A 164 -11.63 -3.31 -9.66
N GLU A 165 -11.53 -2.27 -10.50
CA GLU A 165 -10.27 -1.77 -11.07
C GLU A 165 -9.31 -1.20 -10.02
N ARG A 166 -9.82 -0.83 -8.84
CA ARG A 166 -9.00 -0.30 -7.74
C ARG A 166 -8.32 -1.38 -6.91
N PHE A 167 -8.63 -2.66 -7.14
CA PHE A 167 -8.09 -3.76 -6.36
C PHE A 167 -6.88 -4.39 -7.02
N SER A 168 -5.88 -4.74 -6.22
CA SER A 168 -4.74 -5.55 -6.63
C SER A 168 -4.39 -6.56 -5.54
N THR A 169 -3.67 -7.61 -5.94
CA THR A 169 -3.14 -8.62 -5.01
C THR A 169 -1.65 -8.77 -5.18
N GLN A 170 -0.95 -8.98 -4.07
CA GLN A 170 0.44 -9.35 -4.02
C GLN A 170 0.62 -10.57 -3.11
N ALA A 171 1.62 -11.38 -3.42
CA ALA A 171 2.04 -12.49 -2.59
C ALA A 171 3.49 -12.26 -2.22
N TYR A 172 3.88 -12.59 -1.00
CA TYR A 172 5.27 -12.47 -0.53
C TYR A 172 5.86 -13.79 -0.04
N GLY A 173 5.04 -14.86 0.05
CA GLY A 173 5.43 -16.10 0.71
C GLY A 173 6.03 -15.83 2.08
N GLU A 174 7.20 -16.42 2.33
CA GLU A 174 7.95 -16.31 3.58
C GLU A 174 8.98 -15.17 3.61
N TYR A 175 9.16 -14.46 2.49
CA TYR A 175 10.28 -13.53 2.29
C TYR A 175 10.00 -12.09 2.73
N SER A 176 8.85 -11.85 3.37
CA SER A 176 8.53 -10.58 4.03
C SER A 176 7.99 -10.83 5.44
N PRO A 177 8.84 -11.32 6.37
CA PRO A 177 8.47 -11.51 7.77
C PRO A 177 8.43 -10.17 8.52
N ILE A 178 7.49 -10.01 9.45
CA ILE A 178 7.44 -8.88 10.39
C ILE A 178 8.24 -9.16 11.66
N VAL A 179 8.46 -10.44 11.97
CA VAL A 179 9.25 -10.92 13.11
C VAL A 179 10.09 -12.14 12.70
N PRO A 180 11.21 -12.45 13.39
CA PRO A 180 12.02 -13.63 13.07
C PRO A 180 11.21 -14.93 13.18
N ASN A 181 11.39 -15.89 12.26
CA ASN A 181 10.68 -17.17 12.31
C ASN A 181 11.29 -18.20 13.30
N ASP A 182 11.76 -17.72 14.46
CA ASP A 182 12.52 -18.51 15.44
C ASP A 182 11.63 -19.31 16.42
N ASN A 183 10.37 -18.89 16.62
CA ASN A 183 9.43 -19.55 17.53
C ASN A 183 7.99 -19.66 16.95
N PRO A 184 7.13 -20.53 17.49
CA PRO A 184 5.75 -20.71 17.01
C PRO A 184 4.91 -19.43 17.01
N GLU A 185 5.07 -18.59 18.02
CA GLU A 185 4.33 -17.35 18.21
C GLU A 185 4.67 -16.34 17.11
N HIS A 186 5.95 -16.16 16.82
CA HIS A 186 6.43 -15.32 15.74
C HIS A 186 6.01 -15.83 14.37
N ARG A 187 6.09 -17.15 14.15
CA ARG A 187 5.56 -17.76 12.93
C ARG A 187 4.07 -17.46 12.75
N ALA A 188 3.29 -17.53 13.83
CA ALA A 188 1.87 -17.17 13.77
C ALA A 188 1.64 -15.69 13.43
N MET A 189 2.51 -14.77 13.86
CA MET A 189 2.46 -13.37 13.46
C MET A 189 2.78 -13.18 11.97
N ASN A 190 3.74 -13.94 11.43
CA ASN A 190 4.11 -13.86 10.01
C ASN A 190 3.03 -14.42 9.06
N ARG A 191 2.21 -15.39 9.52
CA ARG A 191 1.06 -15.90 8.76
C ARG A 191 -0.10 -14.90 8.84
N ARG A 192 -0.19 -14.01 7.85
CA ARG A 192 -1.17 -12.92 7.81
C ARG A 192 -1.61 -12.58 6.38
N VAL A 193 -2.74 -11.89 6.29
CA VAL A 193 -3.16 -11.16 5.09
C VAL A 193 -3.25 -9.69 5.44
N ASN A 194 -2.63 -8.85 4.64
CA ASN A 194 -2.72 -7.40 4.77
C ASN A 194 -3.71 -6.86 3.73
N ILE A 195 -4.59 -5.98 4.14
CA ILE A 195 -5.45 -5.19 3.25
C ILE A 195 -5.02 -3.75 3.40
N ILE A 196 -4.39 -3.22 2.35
CA ILE A 196 -3.79 -1.90 2.35
C ILE A 196 -4.69 -0.94 1.59
N ILE A 197 -5.17 0.08 2.29
CA ILE A 197 -5.82 1.24 1.68
C ILE A 197 -4.70 2.19 1.28
N VAL A 198 -4.42 2.26 -0.03
CA VAL A 198 -3.28 3.01 -0.57
C VAL A 198 -3.51 4.51 -0.40
N SER A 199 -2.52 5.20 0.15
CA SER A 199 -2.54 6.66 0.32
C SER A 199 -2.37 7.35 -1.03
N SER A 200 -3.15 8.39 -1.28
CA SER A 200 -3.06 9.19 -2.52
C SER A 200 -1.77 9.98 -2.64
N LYS A 201 -1.01 10.16 -1.55
CA LYS A 201 0.23 10.98 -1.51
C LYS A 201 1.46 10.27 -2.05
N LYS A 202 1.41 8.95 -2.28
CA LYS A 202 2.61 8.11 -2.47
C LYS A 202 2.68 7.43 -3.84
N GLU A 203 1.93 7.97 -4.81
CA GLU A 203 2.05 7.63 -6.24
C GLU A 203 3.00 8.57 -6.98
#